data_AF-A0A965LC70-F1
#
_entry.id   AF-A0A965LC70-F1
#
_cell.length_a   1.000
_cell.length_b   1.000
_cell.length_c   1.000
_cell.angle_alpha   90.00
_cell.angle_beta   90.00
_cell.angle_gamma   90.00
#
_symmetry.space_group_name_H-M   'P 1'
#
loop_
_entity.id
_entity.type
_entity.pdbx_description
1 polymer ?
#
loop_
_entity_poly.entity_id
_entity_poly.type
_entity_poly.pdbx_seq_one_letter_code
_entity_poly.pdbx_strand_id
1 'polypeptide(L)' 'MTASKGTPSLAEFADSVIDSRKKRWADTLPAEVQQQLLDIDCSTAVAVAWLKSLGHTDATTSKVDTWRRARRDERRRQPG' A
#
# COMPACT_ATOMS: atom_id res chain seq x y z
N MET A 1 33.49 14.42 -30.36
CA MET A 1 33.71 14.06 -28.94
C MET A 1 32.54 13.21 -28.48
N THR A 2 32.79 11.92 -28.30
CA THR A 2 31.80 10.91 -27.92
C THR A 2 31.33 11.15 -26.49
N ALA A 3 30.02 11.42 -26.33
CA ALA A 3 29.38 11.58 -25.04
C ALA A 3 29.54 10.29 -24.23
N SER A 4 30.36 10.35 -23.18
CA SER A 4 30.34 9.32 -22.14
C SER A 4 29.00 9.47 -21.44
N LYS A 5 28.02 8.64 -21.81
CA LYS A 5 26.75 8.50 -21.08
C LYS A 5 27.10 7.89 -19.72
N GLY A 6 27.49 8.74 -18.78
CA GLY A 6 27.75 8.37 -17.40
C GLY A 6 26.50 7.69 -16.86
N THR A 7 26.66 6.47 -16.35
CA THR A 7 25.61 5.78 -15.61
C THR A 7 25.12 6.75 -14.52
N PRO A 8 23.81 7.06 -14.45
CA PRO A 8 23.31 7.98 -13.44
C PRO A 8 23.69 7.47 -12.05
N SER A 9 24.03 8.38 -11.15
CA SER A 9 24.32 8.00 -9.78
C SER A 9 23.07 7.39 -9.13
N LEU A 10 23.25 6.52 -8.13
CA LEU A 10 22.12 5.89 -7.42
C LEU A 10 21.17 6.95 -6.82
N ALA A 11 21.71 8.11 -6.41
CA ALA A 11 20.95 9.23 -5.89
C ALA A 11 20.06 9.88 -6.98
N GLU A 12 20.61 10.13 -8.18
CA GLU A 12 19.84 10.69 -9.30
C GLU A 12 18.79 9.72 -9.83
N PHE A 13 19.08 8.42 -9.79
CA PHE A 13 18.10 7.39 -10.13
C PHE A 13 16.98 7.32 -9.07
N ALA A 14 17.33 7.38 -7.78
CA ALA A 14 16.35 7.36 -6.70
C ALA A 14 15.40 8.56 -6.73
N ASP A 15 15.89 9.75 -7.07
CA ASP A 15 15.08 10.98 -7.18
C ASP A 15 14.15 10.95 -8.41
N SER A 16 14.62 10.32 -9.50
CA SER A 16 13.82 10.13 -10.73
C SER A 16 12.73 9.07 -10.61
N VAL A 17 12.82 8.18 -9.61
CA VAL A 17 11.79 7.19 -9.33
C VAL A 17 10.76 7.84 -8.40
N ILE A 18 9.59 8.17 -8.93
CA ILE A 18 8.42 8.47 -8.09
C ILE A 18 8.23 7.27 -7.16
N ASP A 19 8.46 7.50 -5.87
CA ASP A 19 8.42 6.45 -4.86
C ASP A 19 6.97 5.97 -4.67
N SER A 20 6.58 5.03 -5.51
CA SER A 20 5.28 4.35 -5.50
C SER A 20 5.09 3.52 -4.23
N ARG A 21 6.12 3.35 -3.38
CA ARG A 21 5.99 2.68 -2.07
C ARG A 21 5.14 3.48 -1.09
N LYS A 22 4.84 4.76 -1.36
CA LYS A 22 3.88 5.53 -0.54
C LYS A 22 2.43 5.14 -0.78
N LYS A 23 2.08 4.54 -1.92
CA LYS A 23 0.71 4.09 -2.20
C LYS A 23 0.64 2.58 -2.03
N ARG A 24 0.11 2.13 -0.88
CA ARG A 24 -0.15 0.70 -0.70
C ARG A 24 -1.31 0.34 -1.61
N TRP A 25 -1.32 -0.90 -2.09
CA TRP A 25 -2.42 -1.41 -2.91
C TRP A 25 -3.79 -1.18 -2.27
N ALA A 26 -3.91 -1.40 -0.95
CA ALA A 26 -5.18 -1.19 -0.26
C ALA A 26 -5.61 0.29 -0.18
N ASP A 27 -4.72 1.26 -0.43
CA ASP A 27 -5.10 2.68 -0.57
C ASP A 27 -5.82 2.96 -1.90
N THR A 28 -5.78 2.04 -2.87
CA THR A 28 -6.56 2.14 -4.12
C THR A 28 -7.97 1.59 -3.98
N LEU A 29 -8.32 0.98 -2.83
CA LEU A 29 -9.68 0.50 -2.57
C LEU A 29 -10.62 1.68 -2.30
N PRO A 30 -11.93 1.55 -2.55
CA PRO A 30 -12.91 2.55 -2.15
C PRO A 30 -12.84 2.85 -0.65
N ALA A 31 -13.10 4.10 -0.24
CA ALA A 31 -13.00 4.53 1.15
C ALA A 31 -13.91 3.71 2.10
N GLU A 32 -15.10 3.32 1.63
CA GLU A 32 -16.02 2.45 2.38
C GLU A 32 -15.42 1.06 2.65
N VAL A 33 -14.76 0.47 1.65
CA VAL A 33 -14.07 -0.83 1.79
C VAL A 33 -12.90 -0.70 2.76
N GLN A 34 -12.13 0.39 2.65
CA GLN A 34 -11.05 0.68 3.58
C GLN A 34 -11.55 0.83 5.03
N GLN A 35 -12.68 1.52 5.23
CA GLN A 35 -13.28 1.68 6.55
C GLN A 35 -13.75 0.34 7.12
N GLN A 36 -14.48 -0.47 6.36
CA GLN A 36 -14.91 -1.80 6.82
C GLN A 36 -13.72 -2.70 7.16
N LEU A 37 -12.63 -2.63 6.39
CA LEU A 37 -11.40 -3.36 6.70
C LEU A 37 -10.75 -2.94 8.02
N LEU A 38 -10.95 -1.70 8.48
CA LEU A 38 -10.36 -1.20 9.72
C LEU A 38 -11.29 -1.34 10.92
N ASP A 39 -12.59 -1.22 10.71
CA ASP A 39 -13.62 -1.22 11.74
C ASP A 39 -14.00 -2.64 12.17
N ILE A 40 -14.17 -3.55 11.19
CA ILE A 40 -14.58 -4.92 11.47
C ILE A 40 -13.39 -5.74 11.97
N ASP A 41 -13.51 -6.25 13.20
CA ASP A 41 -12.57 -7.22 13.74
C ASP A 41 -12.80 -8.58 13.10
N CYS A 42 -11.95 -8.91 12.12
CA CYS A 42 -11.96 -10.19 11.45
C CYS A 42 -10.53 -10.59 11.06
N SER A 43 -10.32 -11.90 10.90
CA SER A 43 -9.03 -12.40 10.43
C SER A 43 -8.69 -11.85 9.04
N THR A 44 -7.40 -11.64 8.77
CA THR A 44 -6.93 -11.16 7.46
C THR A 44 -7.35 -12.08 6.32
N ALA A 45 -7.47 -13.39 6.57
CA ALA A 45 -7.93 -14.36 5.58
C ALA A 45 -9.40 -14.12 5.19
N VAL A 46 -10.28 -13.85 6.16
CA VAL A 46 -11.69 -13.52 5.91
C VAL A 46 -11.81 -12.20 5.14
N ALA A 47 -11.04 -11.19 5.52
CA ALA A 47 -10.99 -9.92 4.81
C ALA A 47 -10.56 -10.09 3.34
N VAL A 48 -9.56 -10.93 3.06
CA VAL A 48 -9.13 -11.25 1.69
C VAL A 48 -10.19 -11.99 0.91
N ALA A 49 -10.87 -12.98 1.51
CA ALA A 49 -11.94 -13.71 0.85
C ALA A 49 -13.10 -12.78 0.46
N TRP A 50 -13.48 -11.88 1.37
CA TRP A 50 -14.47 -10.85 1.10
C TRP A 50 -14.04 -9.89 -0.02
N LEU A 51 -12.80 -9.37 0.02
CA LEU A 51 -12.26 -8.54 -1.06
C LEU A 51 -12.30 -9.24 -2.42
N LYS A 52 -11.96 -10.54 -2.47
CA LYS A 52 -12.05 -11.34 -3.69
C LYS A 52 -13.48 -11.49 -4.18
N SER A 53 -14.47 -11.63 -3.29
CA SER A 53 -15.90 -11.64 -3.67
C SER A 53 -16.39 -10.32 -4.27
N LEU A 54 -15.75 -9.20 -3.92
CA LEU A 54 -16.02 -7.88 -4.50
C LEU A 54 -15.30 -7.64 -5.83
N GLY A 55 -14.52 -8.61 -6.32
CA GLY A 55 -13.74 -8.49 -7.56
C GLY A 55 -12.28 -8.05 -7.37
N HIS A 56 -11.82 -7.84 -6.13
CA HIS A 56 -10.43 -7.53 -5.83
C HIS A 56 -9.57 -8.80 -5.73
N THR A 57 -9.40 -9.51 -6.86
CA THR A 57 -8.70 -10.81 -6.92
C THR A 57 -7.23 -10.75 -6.52
N ASP A 58 -6.60 -9.59 -6.74
CA ASP A 58 -5.21 -9.28 -6.38
C ASP A 58 -5.00 -9.08 -4.86
N ALA A 59 -6.06 -9.14 -4.06
CA ALA A 59 -6.00 -9.09 -2.61
C ALA A 59 -5.21 -10.28 -2.05
N THR A 60 -4.17 -9.98 -1.27
CA THR A 60 -3.38 -10.97 -0.53
C THR A 60 -3.36 -10.64 0.96
N THR A 61 -3.14 -11.66 1.77
CA THR A 61 -3.07 -11.50 3.23
C THR A 61 -1.96 -10.52 3.62
N SER A 62 -0.79 -10.59 2.99
CA SER A 62 0.32 -9.67 3.25
C SER A 62 -0.02 -8.22 2.92
N LYS A 63 -0.73 -7.96 1.81
CA LYS A 63 -1.15 -6.59 1.43
C LYS A 63 -2.11 -6.01 2.46
N VAL A 64 -3.12 -6.78 2.87
CA VAL A 64 -4.15 -6.36 3.82
C VAL A 64 -3.58 -6.20 5.23
N ASP A 65 -2.76 -7.14 5.71
CA ASP A 65 -2.14 -7.09 7.04
C ASP A 65 -1.17 -5.90 7.15
N THR A 66 -0.26 -5.74 6.19
CA THR A 66 0.70 -4.62 6.17
C THR A 66 -0.02 -3.28 6.17
N TRP A 67 -1.08 -3.16 5.36
CA TRP A 67 -1.89 -1.95 5.30
C TRP A 67 -2.63 -1.69 6.61
N ARG A 68 -3.31 -2.69 7.19
CA ARG A 68 -4.03 -2.56 8.48
C ARG A 68 -3.10 -2.11 9.60
N ARG A 69 -1.92 -2.73 9.73
CA ARG A 69 -0.93 -2.38 10.76
C ARG A 69 -0.51 -0.93 10.62
N ALA A 70 -0.15 -0.53 9.40
CA ALA A 70 0.34 0.80 9.19
C ALA A 70 -0.75 1.88 9.33
N ARG A 71 -2.00 1.61 8.94
CA ARG A 71 -3.13 2.52 9.20
C ARG A 71 -3.42 2.69 10.69
N ARG A 72 -3.24 1.63 11.49
CA ARG A 72 -3.34 1.70 12.97
C ARG A 72 -2.19 2.51 13.56
N ASP A 73 -0.97 2.31 13.07
CA ASP A 73 0.22 3.10 13.45
C ASP A 73 0.04 4.59 13.13
N GLU A 74 -0.51 4.91 11.95
CA GLU A 74 -0.77 6.28 11.51
C GLU A 74 -1.86 6.95 12.36
N ARG A 75 -2.94 6.22 12.67
CA ARG A 75 -3.96 6.66 13.65
C ARG A 75 -3.40 6.90 15.04
N ARG A 76 -2.40 6.12 15.48
CA ARG A 76 -1.73 6.33 16.78
C ARG A 76 -0.79 7.53 16.75
N ARG A 77 -0.21 7.88 15.60
CA ARG A 77 0.72 9.01 15.42
C ARG A 77 0.05 10.35 15.16
N GLN A 78 -1.24 10.38 14.81
CA GLN A 78 -2.03 11.61 14.78
C GLN A 78 -2.68 11.82 16.16
N PRO A 79 -2.08 12.62 17.07
CA PRO A 79 -2.85 13.13 18.20
C PRO A 79 -3.91 14.07 17.60
N GLY A 80 -5.17 13.78 17.91
CA GLY A 80 -6.24 14.78 17.79
C GLY A 80 -5.99 15.93 18.75
#